data_AF-A0A3L8PWB9-F1
#
_entry.id   AF-A0A3L8PWB9-F1
#
_cell.length_a   1.000
_cell.length_b   1.000
_cell.length_c   1.000
_cell.angle_alpha   90.00
_cell.angle_beta   90.00
_cell.angle_gamma   90.00
#
_symmetry.space_group_name_H-M   'P 1'
#
loop_
_entity.id
_entity.type
_entity.pdbx_description
1 polymer ?
#
loop_
_entity_poly.entity_id
_entity_poly.type
_entity_poly.pdbx_seq_one_letter_code
_entity_poly.pdbx_strand_id
1 'polypeptide(L)'
;MDGIGQKIMRVGLDNELGVLIVMLVPTVIFMTYRFILKPIYPSTHALIDDWANHQLFFSIFIFGFLIAKDSSFWKAVSNALLPSLVMVFGIASLASIVWYLEGQSYWSPAFEMTEHYSEIVRKTVYPWFSIVAMLAMAQKWLNKPSKVLSYMTEAVFPWYILHQTLIVMFGYWLTRQNLPVYTEFLALTLATFLGCLLIHEFCIRRWKWVRPLFGVKLNQTNIAAQ
;
A
#
# COMPACT_ATOMS: atom_id res chain seq x y z
N MET A 1 -23.95 -5.32 20.30
CA MET A 1 -23.48 -6.05 21.49
C MET A 1 -21.98 -5.87 21.54
N ASP A 2 -21.48 -5.02 22.43
CA ASP A 2 -20.05 -4.71 22.51
C ASP A 2 -19.31 -5.91 23.11
N GLY A 3 -18.71 -6.72 22.24
CA GLY A 3 -17.92 -7.90 22.64
C GLY A 3 -16.67 -7.50 23.42
N ILE A 4 -16.15 -8.42 24.23
CA ILE A 4 -14.94 -8.20 25.05
C ILE A 4 -13.77 -7.69 24.19
N GLY A 5 -13.61 -8.20 22.96
CA GLY A 5 -12.59 -7.74 22.02
C GLY A 5 -12.72 -6.26 21.62
N GLN A 6 -13.94 -5.75 21.42
CA GLN A 6 -14.16 -4.33 21.10
C GLN A 6 -13.82 -3.41 22.29
N LYS A 7 -14.10 -3.85 23.52
CA LYS A 7 -13.74 -3.09 24.72
C LYS A 7 -12.22 -2.98 24.89
N ILE A 8 -11.50 -4.09 24.70
CA ILE A 8 -10.02 -4.10 24.78
C ILE A 8 -9.41 -3.19 23.71
N MET A 9 -9.90 -3.27 22.46
CA MET A 9 -9.41 -2.41 21.38
C MET A 9 -9.65 -0.92 21.66
N ARG A 10 -10.86 -0.54 22.10
CA ARG A 10 -11.18 0.86 22.40
C ARG A 10 -10.30 1.45 23.51
N VAL A 11 -10.10 0.71 24.61
CA VAL A 11 -9.28 1.19 25.75
C VAL A 11 -7.82 1.42 25.35
N GLY A 12 -7.26 0.58 24.47
CA GLY A 12 -5.89 0.75 23.99
C GLY A 12 -5.73 1.85 22.93
N LEU A 13 -6.73 2.00 22.04
CA LEU A 13 -6.66 2.88 20.87
C LEU A 13 -7.12 4.33 21.13
N ASP A 14 -7.88 4.59 22.21
CA ASP A 14 -8.42 5.92 22.50
C ASP A 14 -7.40 6.90 23.13
N ASN A 15 -6.24 6.40 23.58
CA ASN A 15 -5.18 7.17 24.24
C ASN A 15 -3.94 7.37 23.32
N GLU A 16 -2.88 8.01 23.83
CA GLU A 16 -1.60 8.15 23.09
C GLU A 16 -1.00 6.79 22.67
N LEU A 17 -1.33 5.72 23.40
CA LEU A 17 -0.99 4.34 23.06
C LEU A 17 -1.55 3.92 21.69
N GLY A 18 -2.68 4.49 21.24
CA GLY A 18 -3.26 4.16 19.94
C GLY A 18 -2.35 4.51 18.78
N VAL A 19 -1.67 5.66 18.83
CA VAL A 19 -0.68 6.06 17.82
C VAL A 19 0.48 5.07 17.79
N LEU A 20 1.00 4.68 18.97
CA LEU A 20 2.06 3.69 19.08
C LEU A 20 1.63 2.33 18.54
N ILE A 21 0.40 1.88 18.84
CA ILE A 21 -0.12 0.60 18.33
C ILE A 21 -0.18 0.61 16.80
N VAL A 22 -0.74 1.66 16.19
CA VAL A 22 -0.83 1.82 14.73
C VAL A 22 0.56 1.79 14.08
N MET A 23 1.54 2.44 14.69
CA MET A 23 2.89 2.54 14.14
C MET A 23 3.72 1.27 14.37
N LEU A 24 3.63 0.66 15.56
CA LEU A 24 4.53 -0.41 15.98
C LEU A 24 4.00 -1.81 15.65
N VAL A 25 2.70 -2.08 15.75
CA VAL A 25 2.19 -3.47 15.59
C VAL A 25 2.51 -4.04 14.20
N PRO A 26 2.20 -3.36 13.07
CA PRO A 26 2.55 -3.88 11.75
C PRO A 26 4.06 -3.88 11.51
N THR A 27 4.78 -2.92 12.09
CA THR A 27 6.25 -2.90 12.04
C THR A 27 6.86 -4.13 12.68
N VAL A 28 6.37 -4.55 13.85
CA VAL A 28 6.83 -5.78 14.52
C VAL A 28 6.54 -7.02 13.67
N ILE A 29 5.39 -7.08 13.01
CA ILE A 29 5.06 -8.14 12.05
C ILE A 29 6.09 -8.16 10.90
N PHE A 30 6.39 -7.00 10.30
CA PHE A 30 7.38 -6.89 9.24
C PHE A 30 8.80 -7.26 9.68
N MET A 31 9.20 -6.87 10.90
CA MET A 31 10.50 -7.23 11.46
C MET A 31 10.60 -8.73 11.73
N THR A 32 9.54 -9.34 12.25
CA THR A 32 9.48 -10.80 12.46
C THR A 32 9.62 -11.54 11.14
N TYR A 33 8.90 -11.10 10.10
CA TYR A 33 9.07 -11.63 8.74
C TYR A 33 10.52 -11.51 8.27
N ARG A 34 11.13 -10.32 8.39
CA ARG A 34 12.43 -10.03 7.78
C ARG A 34 13.61 -10.67 8.51
N PHE A 35 13.62 -10.66 9.84
CA PHE A 35 14.75 -11.14 10.64
C PHE A 35 14.68 -12.60 11.03
N ILE A 36 13.47 -13.16 11.17
CA ILE A 36 13.29 -14.52 11.68
C ILE A 36 12.88 -15.45 10.55
N LEU A 37 11.77 -15.16 9.88
CA LEU A 37 11.18 -16.14 8.95
C LEU A 37 11.86 -16.16 7.59
N LYS A 38 12.17 -14.99 7.00
CA LYS A 38 12.74 -14.91 5.66
C LYS A 38 14.12 -15.60 5.51
N PRO A 39 15.03 -15.55 6.50
CA PRO A 39 16.28 -16.32 6.45
C PRO A 39 16.08 -17.84 6.49
N ILE A 40 15.01 -18.31 7.14
CA ILE A 40 14.71 -19.75 7.31
C ILE A 40 13.89 -20.28 6.14
N TYR A 41 12.93 -19.50 5.66
CA TYR A 41 11.99 -19.84 4.59
C TYR A 41 12.10 -18.81 3.45
N PRO A 42 12.96 -19.07 2.44
CA PRO A 42 13.06 -18.24 1.24
C PRO A 42 11.71 -18.14 0.51
N SER A 43 11.47 -17.01 -0.14
CA SER A 43 10.23 -16.80 -0.90
C SER A 43 10.16 -17.72 -2.11
N THR A 44 9.17 -18.61 -2.13
CA THR A 44 8.92 -19.56 -3.23
C THR A 44 7.67 -19.23 -4.03
N HIS A 45 6.77 -18.40 -3.48
CA HIS A 45 5.42 -18.17 -3.98
C HIS A 45 4.58 -19.46 -4.09
N ALA A 46 4.97 -20.51 -3.37
CA ALA A 46 4.23 -21.76 -3.29
C ALA A 46 3.06 -21.63 -2.32
N LEU A 47 1.99 -22.40 -2.56
CA LEU A 47 0.79 -22.36 -1.73
C LEU A 47 1.01 -22.96 -0.33
N ILE A 48 1.92 -23.92 -0.17
CA ILE A 48 2.05 -24.70 1.07
C ILE A 48 3.33 -24.32 1.83
N ASP A 49 4.48 -24.30 1.15
CA ASP A 49 5.78 -24.22 1.82
C ASP A 49 6.39 -22.81 1.86
N ASP A 50 5.58 -21.76 1.68
CA ASP A 50 6.04 -20.37 1.68
C ASP A 50 5.76 -19.66 3.02
N TRP A 51 6.16 -20.27 4.13
CA TRP A 51 5.74 -19.88 5.48
C TRP A 51 6.05 -18.42 5.85
N ALA A 52 7.18 -17.88 5.39
CA ALA A 52 7.51 -16.48 5.61
C ALA A 52 6.46 -15.56 4.96
N ASN A 53 6.12 -15.80 3.70
CA ASN A 53 5.12 -14.98 3.00
C ASN A 53 3.71 -15.21 3.54
N HIS A 54 3.35 -16.45 3.93
CA HIS A 54 2.09 -16.72 4.60
C HIS A 54 1.94 -15.89 5.86
N GLN A 55 2.94 -15.88 6.75
CA GLN A 55 2.89 -15.07 7.96
C GLN A 55 2.72 -13.58 7.63
N LEU A 56 3.47 -13.06 6.67
CA LEU A 56 3.41 -11.66 6.28
C LEU A 56 2.01 -11.26 5.78
N PHE A 57 1.53 -11.92 4.72
CA PHE A 57 0.28 -11.52 4.07
C PHE A 57 -0.95 -11.85 4.91
N PHE A 58 -0.96 -13.01 5.58
CA PHE A 58 -2.08 -13.40 6.44
C PHE A 58 -2.20 -12.47 7.65
N SER A 59 -1.08 -12.10 8.28
CA SER A 59 -1.11 -11.20 9.44
C SER A 59 -1.64 -9.81 9.08
N ILE A 60 -1.20 -9.23 7.95
CA ILE A 60 -1.71 -7.92 7.48
C ILE A 60 -3.19 -8.02 7.13
N PHE A 61 -3.62 -9.11 6.49
CA PHE A 61 -5.01 -9.33 6.13
C PHE A 61 -5.90 -9.38 7.37
N ILE A 62 -5.55 -10.21 8.36
CA ILE A 62 -6.30 -10.33 9.62
C ILE A 62 -6.29 -9.00 10.38
N PHE A 63 -5.14 -8.33 10.47
CA PHE A 63 -5.04 -7.01 11.10
C PHE A 63 -6.02 -6.02 10.47
N GLY A 64 -5.97 -5.87 9.13
CA GLY A 64 -6.89 -5.01 8.39
C GLY A 64 -8.36 -5.41 8.57
N PHE A 65 -8.68 -6.70 8.49
CA PHE A 65 -10.04 -7.22 8.65
C PHE A 65 -10.63 -6.87 10.02
N LEU A 66 -9.84 -7.01 11.10
CA LEU A 66 -10.31 -6.77 12.45
C LEU A 66 -10.53 -5.28 12.75
N ILE A 67 -9.69 -4.39 12.21
CA ILE A 67 -9.69 -2.96 12.57
C ILE A 67 -10.40 -2.05 11.56
N ALA A 68 -10.72 -2.54 10.35
CA ALA A 68 -11.23 -1.70 9.25
C ALA A 68 -12.49 -0.89 9.60
N LYS A 69 -13.33 -1.39 10.51
CA LYS A 69 -14.57 -0.72 10.95
C LYS A 69 -14.47 -0.04 12.31
N ASP A 70 -13.31 -0.07 12.96
CA ASP A 70 -13.13 0.49 14.29
C ASP A 70 -12.83 1.99 14.25
N SER A 71 -13.67 2.79 14.91
CA SER A 71 -13.53 4.25 14.91
C SER A 71 -12.32 4.73 15.70
N SER A 72 -11.93 4.02 16.76
CA SER A 72 -10.78 4.37 17.59
C SER A 72 -9.48 4.18 16.83
N PHE A 73 -9.37 3.11 16.03
CA PHE A 73 -8.27 2.90 15.09
C PHE A 73 -8.12 4.06 14.11
N TRP A 74 -9.20 4.45 13.42
CA TRP A 74 -9.13 5.55 12.46
C TRP A 74 -8.81 6.90 13.10
N LYS A 75 -9.25 7.12 14.34
CA LYS A 75 -8.85 8.28 15.15
C LYS A 75 -7.36 8.26 15.45
N ALA A 76 -6.82 7.12 15.87
CA ALA A 76 -5.38 6.93 16.12
C ALA A 76 -4.55 7.17 14.85
N VAL A 77 -4.99 6.66 13.69
CA VAL A 77 -4.36 6.92 12.39
C VAL A 77 -4.32 8.42 12.09
N SER A 78 -5.44 9.14 12.27
CA SER A 78 -5.48 10.60 12.08
C SER A 78 -4.50 11.34 13.00
N ASN A 79 -4.39 10.90 14.26
CA ASN A 79 -3.46 11.48 15.23
C ASN A 79 -1.98 11.15 14.93
N ALA A 80 -1.72 10.06 14.21
CA ALA A 80 -0.39 9.63 13.81
C ALA A 80 0.23 10.44 12.66
N LEU A 81 -0.44 11.45 12.11
CA LEU A 81 0.06 12.21 10.94
C LEU A 81 1.46 12.80 11.16
N LEU A 82 1.64 13.61 12.20
CA LEU A 82 2.93 14.27 12.44
C LEU A 82 4.02 13.24 12.79
N PRO A 83 3.81 12.29 13.72
CA PRO A 83 4.80 11.24 13.98
C PRO A 83 5.18 10.42 12.74
N SER A 84 4.21 10.04 11.91
CA SER A 84 4.47 9.28 10.68
C SER A 84 5.26 10.10 9.66
N LEU A 85 4.94 11.38 9.45
CA LEU A 85 5.72 12.25 8.55
C LEU A 85 7.15 12.46 9.05
N VAL A 86 7.35 12.72 10.35
CA VAL A 86 8.69 12.84 10.95
C VAL A 86 9.51 11.58 10.70
N MET A 87 8.91 10.41 10.87
CA MET A 87 9.58 9.13 10.61
C MET A 87 9.85 8.91 9.12
N VAL A 88 8.91 9.22 8.22
CA VAL A 88 9.10 9.10 6.78
C VAL A 88 10.26 9.98 6.30
N PHE A 89 10.25 11.26 6.65
CA PHE A 89 11.31 12.19 6.26
C PHE A 89 12.63 11.91 6.99
N GLY A 90 12.58 11.48 8.25
CA GLY A 90 13.76 11.10 9.03
C GLY A 90 14.44 9.85 8.48
N ILE A 91 13.67 8.80 8.14
CA ILE A 91 14.21 7.60 7.52
C ILE A 91 14.72 7.91 6.11
N ALA A 92 13.99 8.70 5.32
CA ALA A 92 14.42 9.07 3.97
C ALA A 92 15.70 9.90 3.98
N SER A 93 15.83 10.88 4.89
CA SER A 93 17.03 11.70 5.01
C SER A 93 18.22 10.88 5.49
N LEU A 94 18.03 10.05 6.52
CA LEU A 94 19.06 9.13 7.00
C LEU A 94 19.49 8.16 5.90
N ALA A 95 18.55 7.54 5.19
CA ALA A 95 18.85 6.66 4.07
C ALA A 95 19.62 7.37 2.95
N SER A 96 19.31 8.63 2.68
CA SER A 96 20.01 9.45 1.67
C SER A 96 21.43 9.78 2.11
N ILE A 97 21.63 10.10 3.40
CA ILE A 97 22.96 10.34 3.97
C ILE A 97 23.80 9.06 3.94
N VAL A 98 23.23 7.94 4.38
CA VAL A 98 23.88 6.62 4.34
C VAL A 98 24.30 6.31 2.91
N TRP A 99 23.38 6.43 1.94
CA TRP A 99 23.68 6.18 0.54
C TRP A 99 24.78 7.10 -0.02
N TYR A 100 24.78 8.38 0.35
CA TYR A 100 25.83 9.32 -0.04
C TYR A 100 27.21 8.97 0.54
N LEU A 101 27.28 8.65 1.84
CA LEU A 101 28.53 8.30 2.52
C LEU A 101 29.08 6.95 2.03
N GLU A 102 28.20 5.99 1.82
CA GLU A 102 28.48 4.70 1.21
C GLU A 102 28.98 4.85 -0.22
N GLY A 103 28.43 5.80 -0.98
CA GLY A 103 28.87 6.14 -2.32
C GLY A 103 30.35 6.57 -2.43
N GLN A 104 30.93 7.02 -1.33
CA GLN A 104 32.35 7.40 -1.26
C GLN A 104 33.27 6.22 -0.90
N SER A 105 32.72 5.11 -0.40
CA SER A 105 33.48 3.96 0.14
C SER A 105 32.90 2.62 -0.34
N TYR A 106 32.55 2.56 -1.62
CA TYR A 106 32.09 1.32 -2.25
C TYR A 106 33.11 0.19 -2.00
N TRP A 107 32.61 -1.01 -1.68
CA TRP A 107 33.39 -2.25 -1.48
C TRP A 107 34.14 -2.40 -0.14
N SER A 108 33.76 -1.66 0.90
CA SER A 108 34.26 -1.92 2.27
C SER A 108 33.36 -2.91 3.03
N PRO A 109 33.90 -3.73 3.96
CA PRO A 109 33.06 -4.56 4.84
C PRO A 109 32.07 -3.75 5.69
N ALA A 110 32.42 -2.50 6.01
CA ALA A 110 31.53 -1.57 6.71
C ALA A 110 30.34 -1.14 5.84
N PHE A 111 30.55 -0.97 4.52
CA PHE A 111 29.48 -0.71 3.55
C PHE A 111 28.49 -1.88 3.49
N GLU A 112 28.95 -3.13 3.39
CA GLU A 112 28.06 -4.30 3.29
C GLU A 112 27.13 -4.43 4.51
N MET A 113 27.69 -4.22 5.71
CA MET A 113 26.90 -4.24 6.95
C MET A 113 25.90 -3.09 7.01
N THR A 114 26.33 -1.86 6.69
CA THR A 114 25.46 -0.67 6.77
C THR A 114 24.34 -0.74 5.76
N GLU A 115 24.63 -1.15 4.52
CA GLU A 115 23.62 -1.28 3.47
C GLU A 115 22.64 -2.43 3.80
N HIS A 116 23.09 -3.53 4.40
CA HIS A 116 22.19 -4.61 4.83
C HIS A 116 21.12 -4.11 5.82
N TYR A 117 21.51 -3.39 6.87
CA TYR A 117 20.55 -2.86 7.86
C TYR A 117 19.72 -1.70 7.30
N SER A 118 20.33 -0.83 6.48
CA SER A 118 19.65 0.25 5.77
C SER A 118 18.55 -0.29 4.85
N GLU A 119 18.86 -1.33 4.07
CA GLU A 119 17.91 -2.00 3.18
C GLU A 119 16.72 -2.58 3.94
N ILE A 120 16.96 -3.18 5.12
CA ILE A 120 15.88 -3.71 5.96
C ILE A 120 14.93 -2.60 6.38
N VAL A 121 15.44 -1.50 6.95
CA VAL A 121 14.62 -0.36 7.40
C VAL A 121 13.84 0.26 6.24
N ARG A 122 14.49 0.43 5.07
CA ARG A 122 13.85 0.98 3.86
C ARG A 122 12.75 0.06 3.30
N LYS A 123 12.84 -1.25 3.49
CA LYS A 123 11.86 -2.22 2.95
C LYS A 123 10.78 -2.64 3.95
N THR A 124 10.93 -2.37 5.24
CA THR A 124 9.94 -2.74 6.27
C THR A 124 9.29 -1.53 6.92
N VAL A 125 10.10 -0.64 7.50
CA VAL A 125 9.63 0.49 8.31
C VAL A 125 9.16 1.61 7.40
N TYR A 126 10.00 2.04 6.45
CA TYR A 126 9.69 3.17 5.60
C TYR A 126 8.34 3.06 4.85
N PRO A 127 8.00 1.92 4.21
CA PRO A 127 6.74 1.80 3.49
C PRO A 127 5.54 1.85 4.43
N TRP A 128 5.62 1.22 5.62
CA TRP A 128 4.53 1.23 6.58
C TRP A 128 4.20 2.64 7.08
N PHE A 129 5.23 3.40 7.46
CA PHE A 129 5.04 4.74 7.98
C PHE A 129 4.57 5.69 6.87
N SER A 130 4.99 5.45 5.62
CA SER A 130 4.45 6.13 4.45
C SER A 130 2.96 5.83 4.26
N ILE A 131 2.53 4.57 4.40
CA ILE A 131 1.12 4.18 4.36
C ILE A 131 0.34 4.87 5.47
N VAL A 132 0.82 4.87 6.72
CA VAL A 132 0.16 5.54 7.85
C VAL A 132 0.05 7.04 7.60
N ALA A 133 1.10 7.69 7.12
CA ALA A 133 1.06 9.11 6.76
C ALA A 133 0.01 9.38 5.69
N MET A 134 0.00 8.60 4.60
CA MET A 134 -1.00 8.73 3.53
C MET A 134 -2.43 8.52 4.03
N LEU A 135 -2.67 7.50 4.86
CA LEU A 135 -3.98 7.25 5.47
C LEU A 135 -4.39 8.38 6.41
N ALA A 136 -3.47 8.92 7.20
CA ALA A 136 -3.74 10.04 8.10
C ALA A 136 -4.08 11.33 7.33
N MET A 137 -3.34 11.62 6.25
CA MET A 137 -3.65 12.72 5.33
C MET A 137 -5.01 12.54 4.67
N ALA A 138 -5.30 11.33 4.17
CA ALA A 138 -6.59 11.00 3.57
C ALA A 138 -7.73 11.18 4.58
N GLN A 139 -7.55 10.74 5.83
CA GLN A 139 -8.55 10.92 6.89
C GLN A 139 -8.82 12.39 7.21
N LYS A 140 -7.79 13.23 7.27
CA LYS A 140 -7.97 14.66 7.60
C LYS A 140 -8.55 15.48 6.46
N TRP A 141 -8.15 15.20 5.22
CA TRP A 141 -8.41 16.10 4.09
C TRP A 141 -9.31 15.50 3.01
N LEU A 142 -9.29 14.19 2.80
CA LEU A 142 -9.97 13.52 1.69
C LEU A 142 -11.20 12.70 2.12
N ASN A 143 -11.37 12.40 3.41
CA ASN A 143 -12.49 11.62 3.92
C ASN A 143 -13.78 12.46 4.03
N LYS A 144 -14.25 12.94 2.88
CA LYS A 144 -15.52 13.68 2.73
C LYS A 144 -16.31 13.07 1.58
N PRO A 145 -17.63 12.93 1.70
CA PRO A 145 -18.45 12.40 0.62
C PRO A 145 -18.34 13.31 -0.61
N SER A 146 -17.92 12.76 -1.74
CA SER A 146 -17.84 13.49 -3.01
C SER A 146 -18.10 12.56 -4.19
N LYS A 147 -18.62 13.12 -5.28
CA LYS A 147 -18.84 12.36 -6.53
C LYS A 147 -17.53 11.77 -7.08
N VAL A 148 -16.43 12.52 -6.92
CA VAL A 148 -15.09 12.09 -7.32
C VAL A 148 -14.65 10.88 -6.50
N LEU A 149 -14.79 10.92 -5.17
CA LEU A 149 -14.41 9.79 -4.31
C LEU A 149 -15.24 8.54 -4.63
N SER A 150 -16.55 8.69 -4.86
CA SER A 150 -17.40 7.56 -5.27
C SER A 150 -16.96 6.94 -6.59
N TYR A 151 -16.65 7.77 -7.59
CA TYR A 151 -16.13 7.30 -8.87
C TYR A 151 -14.77 6.60 -8.72
N MET A 152 -13.84 7.20 -7.98
CA MET A 152 -12.50 6.61 -7.78
C MET A 152 -12.56 5.31 -6.99
N THR A 153 -13.50 5.18 -6.04
CA THR A 153 -13.74 3.93 -5.31
C THR A 153 -14.25 2.82 -6.23
N GLU A 154 -15.08 3.14 -7.22
CA GLU A 154 -15.49 2.17 -8.25
C GLU A 154 -14.32 1.81 -9.18
N ALA A 155 -13.51 2.79 -9.57
CA ALA A 155 -12.44 2.64 -10.56
C ALA A 155 -11.15 1.99 -10.04
N VAL A 156 -10.85 2.10 -8.74
CA VAL A 156 -9.54 1.72 -8.17
C VAL A 156 -9.19 0.25 -8.41
N PHE A 157 -10.13 -0.68 -8.21
CA PHE A 157 -9.87 -2.11 -8.40
C PHE A 157 -9.74 -2.50 -9.88
N PRO A 158 -10.62 -2.03 -10.79
CA PRO A 158 -10.39 -2.16 -12.23
C PRO A 158 -9.02 -1.66 -12.69
N TRP A 159 -8.63 -0.45 -12.27
CA TRP A 159 -7.35 0.14 -12.66
C TRP A 159 -6.17 -0.63 -12.08
N TYR A 160 -6.28 -1.13 -10.85
CA TYR A 160 -5.29 -2.02 -10.26
C TYR A 160 -5.06 -3.29 -11.09
N ILE A 161 -6.09 -3.89 -11.67
CA ILE A 161 -5.90 -5.05 -12.55
C ILE A 161 -5.28 -4.65 -13.89
N LEU A 162 -5.76 -3.56 -14.48
CA LEU A 162 -5.40 -3.17 -15.86
C LEU A 162 -4.01 -2.57 -15.99
N HIS A 163 -3.58 -1.76 -15.01
CA HIS A 163 -2.39 -0.91 -15.17
C HIS A 163 -1.14 -1.72 -15.51
N GLN A 164 -0.88 -2.84 -14.82
CA GLN A 164 0.33 -3.64 -15.05
C GLN A 164 0.33 -4.25 -16.46
N THR A 165 -0.80 -4.80 -16.91
CA THR A 165 -0.92 -5.36 -18.26
C THR A 165 -0.70 -4.29 -19.33
N LEU A 166 -1.28 -3.09 -19.14
CA LEU A 166 -1.10 -1.97 -20.05
C LEU A 166 0.33 -1.43 -20.05
N ILE A 167 0.97 -1.34 -18.88
CA ILE A 167 2.38 -0.94 -18.76
C ILE A 167 3.27 -1.89 -19.56
N VAL A 168 3.08 -3.20 -19.42
CA VAL A 168 3.88 -4.20 -20.18
C VAL A 168 3.62 -4.08 -21.67
N MET A 169 2.35 -3.96 -22.08
CA MET A 169 1.95 -3.84 -23.48
C MET A 169 2.53 -2.59 -24.15
N PHE A 170 2.34 -1.42 -23.55
CA PHE A 170 2.86 -0.16 -24.08
C PHE A 170 4.37 -0.06 -23.94
N GLY A 171 4.93 -0.50 -22.83
CA GLY A 171 6.37 -0.53 -22.58
C GLY A 171 7.12 -1.37 -23.60
N TYR A 172 6.58 -2.53 -23.98
CA TYR A 172 7.16 -3.37 -25.04
C TYR A 172 7.34 -2.63 -26.37
N TRP A 173 6.38 -1.77 -26.74
CA TRP A 173 6.43 -1.02 -27.99
C TRP A 173 7.26 0.27 -27.87
N LEU A 174 7.12 0.99 -26.76
CA LEU A 174 7.80 2.27 -26.51
C LEU A 174 9.32 2.11 -26.35
N THR A 175 9.76 1.07 -25.65
CA THR A 175 11.21 0.77 -25.46
C THR A 175 11.95 0.53 -26.77
N ARG A 176 11.24 0.19 -27.85
CA ARG A 176 11.82 -0.03 -29.19
C ARG A 176 11.98 1.24 -30.02
N GLN A 177 11.43 2.36 -29.56
CA GLN A 177 11.40 3.62 -30.31
C GLN A 177 12.64 4.49 -30.09
N ASN A 178 13.60 4.05 -29.25
CA ASN A 178 14.79 4.83 -28.86
C ASN A 178 14.45 6.25 -28.38
N LEU A 179 13.37 6.38 -27.61
CA LEU A 179 12.93 7.67 -27.08
C LEU A 179 13.84 8.12 -25.92
N PRO A 180 13.97 9.43 -25.68
CA PRO A 180 14.57 9.93 -24.44
C PRO A 180 13.77 9.45 -23.23
N VAL A 181 14.47 9.16 -22.12
CA VAL A 181 13.89 8.57 -20.89
C VAL A 181 12.65 9.32 -20.39
N TYR A 182 12.69 10.65 -20.36
CA TYR A 182 11.55 11.45 -19.89
C TYR A 182 10.34 11.37 -20.84
N THR A 183 10.59 11.34 -22.14
CA THR A 183 9.54 11.21 -23.16
C THR A 183 8.91 9.83 -23.09
N GLU A 184 9.73 8.78 -22.96
CA GLU A 184 9.27 7.41 -22.80
C GLU A 184 8.43 7.25 -21.52
N PHE A 185 8.91 7.79 -20.39
CA PHE A 185 8.21 7.79 -19.11
C PHE A 185 6.84 8.48 -19.20
N LEU A 186 6.78 9.68 -19.77
CA LEU A 186 5.53 10.42 -19.94
C LEU A 186 4.57 9.70 -20.89
N ALA A 187 5.09 9.19 -22.01
CA ALA A 187 4.28 8.44 -22.97
C ALA A 187 3.68 7.18 -22.34
N LEU A 188 4.48 6.40 -21.62
CA LEU A 188 4.04 5.18 -20.94
C LEU A 188 3.00 5.49 -19.84
N THR A 189 3.24 6.53 -19.05
CA THR A 189 2.34 6.95 -17.98
C THR A 189 0.99 7.40 -18.52
N LEU A 190 1.01 8.27 -19.55
CA LEU A 190 -0.21 8.77 -20.19
C LEU A 190 -0.96 7.66 -20.92
N ALA A 191 -0.26 6.80 -21.65
CA ALA A 191 -0.88 5.67 -22.34
C ALA A 191 -1.56 4.70 -21.36
N THR A 192 -0.88 4.39 -20.25
CA THR A 192 -1.45 3.53 -19.18
C THR A 192 -2.66 4.19 -18.54
N PHE A 193 -2.56 5.47 -18.17
CA PHE A 193 -3.66 6.21 -17.55
C PHE A 193 -4.89 6.28 -18.47
N LEU A 194 -4.68 6.68 -19.73
CA LEU A 194 -5.74 6.75 -20.73
C LEU A 194 -6.30 5.36 -21.04
N GLY A 195 -5.47 4.33 -21.14
CA GLY A 195 -5.91 2.95 -21.33
C GLY A 195 -6.80 2.47 -20.19
N CYS A 196 -6.40 2.67 -18.93
CA CYS A 196 -7.23 2.37 -17.76
C CYS A 196 -8.56 3.13 -17.79
N LEU A 197 -8.52 4.43 -18.09
CA LEU A 197 -9.70 5.28 -18.17
C LEU A 197 -10.68 4.79 -19.26
N LEU A 198 -10.18 4.56 -20.47
CA LEU A 198 -10.99 4.15 -21.62
C LEU A 198 -11.60 2.76 -21.41
N ILE A 199 -10.81 1.79 -20.96
CA ILE A 199 -11.32 0.42 -20.71
C ILE A 199 -12.33 0.44 -19.57
N HIS A 200 -12.07 1.19 -18.50
CA HIS A 200 -13.02 1.33 -17.39
C HIS A 200 -14.36 1.92 -17.86
N GLU A 201 -14.33 3.05 -18.58
CA GLU A 201 -15.54 3.77 -18.98
C GLU A 201 -16.32 3.04 -20.09
N PHE A 202 -15.63 2.53 -21.11
CA PHE A 202 -16.28 1.99 -22.32
C PHE A 202 -16.49 0.48 -22.29
N CYS A 203 -15.68 -0.29 -21.54
CA CYS A 203 -15.84 -1.74 -21.45
C CYS A 203 -16.49 -2.14 -20.13
N ILE A 204 -15.85 -1.82 -19.00
CA ILE A 204 -16.23 -2.35 -17.68
C ILE A 204 -17.57 -1.77 -17.23
N ARG A 205 -17.76 -0.45 -17.31
CA ARG A 205 -19.04 0.18 -16.91
C ARG A 205 -20.18 -0.12 -17.88
N ARG A 206 -19.87 -0.35 -19.16
CA ARG A 206 -20.85 -0.60 -20.23
C ARG A 206 -21.41 -2.03 -20.18
N TRP A 207 -20.56 -3.03 -19.94
CA TRP A 207 -20.95 -4.45 -20.03
C TRP A 207 -21.23 -5.04 -18.65
N LYS A 208 -22.52 -5.17 -18.32
CA LYS A 208 -23.00 -5.59 -16.98
C LYS A 208 -22.39 -6.90 -16.47
N TRP A 209 -22.14 -7.88 -17.36
CA TRP A 209 -21.58 -9.19 -17.00
C TRP A 209 -20.09 -9.15 -16.64
N VAL A 210 -19.37 -8.11 -17.07
CA VAL A 210 -17.94 -7.92 -16.78
C VAL A 210 -17.72 -7.28 -15.40
N ARG A 211 -18.68 -6.49 -14.93
CA ARG A 211 -18.58 -5.72 -13.66
C ARG A 211 -18.20 -6.57 -12.44
N PRO A 212 -18.77 -7.78 -12.21
CA PRO A 212 -18.39 -8.62 -11.07
C PRO A 212 -16.93 -9.06 -11.10
N LEU A 213 -16.35 -9.30 -12.28
CA LEU A 213 -14.95 -9.71 -12.43
C LEU A 213 -13.97 -8.62 -11.98
N PHE A 214 -14.41 -7.36 -12.02
CA PHE A 214 -13.64 -6.19 -11.61
C PHE A 214 -14.20 -5.56 -10.33
N GLY A 215 -14.89 -6.32 -9.47
CA GLY A 215 -15.33 -5.84 -8.17
C GLY A 215 -16.32 -4.66 -8.21
N VAL A 216 -16.87 -4.35 -9.39
CA VAL A 216 -17.84 -3.27 -9.58
C VAL A 216 -19.24 -3.81 -9.29
N LYS A 217 -20.02 -3.08 -8.49
CA LYS A 217 -21.41 -3.45 -8.19
C LYS A 217 -22.22 -3.57 -9.47
N LEU A 218 -22.91 -4.70 -9.65
CA LEU A 218 -24.03 -4.81 -10.57
C LEU A 218 -25.03 -3.73 -10.15
N ASN A 219 -25.37 -2.78 -11.03
CA ASN A 219 -26.26 -1.67 -10.69
C ASN A 219 -27.42 -2.14 -9.81
N GLN A 220 -27.71 -1.38 -8.74
CA GLN A 220 -29.01 -1.43 -8.09
C GLN A 220 -30.05 -1.19 -9.18
N THR A 221 -30.72 -2.26 -9.61
CA THR A 221 -32.03 -2.14 -10.23
C THR A 221 -32.85 -1.30 -9.26
N ASN A 222 -33.48 -0.23 -9.75
CA ASN A 222 -34.49 0.50 -9.01
C ASN A 222 -35.59 -0.49 -8.59
N ILE A 223 -35.46 -1.11 -7.41
CA ILE A 223 -36.58 -1.66 -6.66
C ILE A 223 -37.10 -0.49 -5.82
N ALA A 224 -37.59 0.52 -6.53
CA ALA A 224 -38.30 1.68 -6.02
C ALA A 224 -39.33 2.05 -7.09
N ALA A 225 -40.18 1.08 -7.42
CA ALA A 225 -41.42 1.21 -8.18
C ALA A 225 -42.18 -0.12 -8.05
N GLN A 226 -42.67 -0.41 -6.84
CA GLN A 226 -43.90 -1.14 -6.54
C GLN A 226 -44.18 -1.04 -5.05
#